data_AF-A0A370KL19-F1
#
_entry.id   AF-A0A370KL19-F1
#
_cell.length_a   1.000
_cell.length_b   1.000
_cell.length_c   1.000
_cell.angle_alpha   90.00
_cell.angle_beta   90.00
_cell.angle_gamma   90.00
#
_symmetry.space_group_name_H-M   'P 1'
#
loop_
_entity.id
_entity.type
_entity.pdbx_description
1 polymer ?
#
loop_
_entity_poly.entity_id
_entity_poly.type
_entity_poly.pdbx_seq_one_letter_code
_entity_poly.pdbx_strand_id
1 'polypeptide(L)'
;MFDAKKLLEQFLGSQVPGVGGSVKDRAGDAIQMAKDNPWKAGALATVLLGTKTGRSIAGNALTIGGLAAIAGLGYQAYKNYQAGQAPATPSDAPPPKTAVLPPPADSGFGAASPAQSNEFVLVLIRAMIAAAKVDGHIDDGERALILDKIKAADVSGEAATFIERELSQPTDIDALVAAAATEEQRVELYTASRLTIEPDSRAERGYLDLLAGRLGLPDALVDHIEATVSSAKISL
;
A
#
# COMPACT_ATOMS: atom_id res chain seq x y z
N MET A 1 4.94 19.53 13.29
CA MET A 1 4.22 18.90 12.17
C MET A 1 4.18 17.42 12.43
N PHE A 2 3.02 16.81 12.24
CA PHE A 2 2.80 15.37 12.41
C PHE A 2 3.57 14.57 11.35
N ASP A 3 4.27 13.50 11.74
CA ASP A 3 5.06 12.67 10.83
C ASP A 3 4.35 11.33 10.56
N ALA A 4 3.53 11.33 9.50
CA ALA A 4 2.72 10.18 9.14
C ALA A 4 3.55 8.96 8.72
N LYS A 5 4.75 9.17 8.16
CA LYS A 5 5.68 8.09 7.82
C LYS A 5 6.21 7.40 9.07
N LYS A 6 6.68 8.18 10.04
CA LYS A 6 7.12 7.66 11.34
C LYS A 6 6.03 6.85 12.04
N LEU A 7 4.78 7.26 11.84
CA LEU A 7 3.63 6.56 12.38
C LEU A 7 3.43 5.17 11.80
N LEU A 8 3.46 5.10 10.47
CA LEU A 8 3.34 3.83 9.78
C LEU A 8 4.54 2.94 10.08
N GLU A 9 5.74 3.51 10.16
CA GLU A 9 6.94 2.80 10.62
C GLU A 9 6.78 2.25 12.05
N GLN A 10 6.12 2.96 12.96
CA GLN A 10 5.82 2.46 14.31
C GLN A 10 4.77 1.33 14.28
N PHE A 11 3.71 1.49 13.48
CA PHE A 11 2.67 0.48 13.32
C PHE A 11 3.15 -0.80 12.61
N LEU A 12 4.08 -0.67 11.65
CA LEU A 12 4.64 -1.76 10.85
C LEU A 12 5.93 -2.33 11.44
N GLY A 13 6.61 -1.53 12.25
CA GLY A 13 7.89 -1.85 12.90
C GLY A 13 7.74 -2.46 14.28
N SER A 14 6.52 -2.66 14.78
CA SER A 14 6.29 -3.45 16.00
C SER A 14 6.92 -4.83 15.82
N GLN A 15 7.96 -5.10 16.60
CA GLN A 15 8.77 -6.31 16.53
C GLN A 15 7.90 -7.56 16.51
N VAL A 16 8.13 -8.43 15.52
CA VAL A 16 7.73 -9.83 15.61
C VAL A 16 8.50 -10.43 16.80
N PRO A 17 7.82 -10.95 17.83
CA PRO A 17 8.49 -11.61 18.95
C PRO A 17 9.32 -12.79 18.41
N GLY A 18 10.64 -12.76 18.64
CA GLY A 18 11.54 -13.89 18.37
C GLY A 18 12.60 -13.70 17.27
N VAL A 19 12.72 -12.54 16.63
CA VAL A 19 13.80 -12.29 15.66
C VAL A 19 14.56 -11.01 16.00
N GLY A 20 15.79 -11.15 16.51
CA GLY A 20 16.65 -10.02 16.86
C GLY A 20 17.25 -9.31 15.64
N GLY A 21 17.25 -7.97 15.69
CA GLY A 21 17.96 -7.07 14.77
C GLY A 21 17.05 -6.09 14.02
N SER A 22 17.47 -4.83 13.89
CA SER A 22 16.70 -3.82 13.15
C SER A 22 16.91 -3.95 11.63
N VAL A 23 15.92 -3.55 10.83
CA VAL A 23 15.99 -3.55 9.36
C VAL A 23 17.17 -2.72 8.83
N LYS A 24 17.53 -1.66 9.56
CA LYS A 24 18.63 -0.74 9.24
C LYS A 24 20.00 -1.44 9.32
N ASP A 25 20.18 -2.35 10.27
CA ASP A 25 21.45 -3.06 10.46
C ASP A 25 21.70 -4.04 9.30
N ARG A 26 20.65 -4.74 8.85
CA ARG A 26 20.74 -5.68 7.72
C ARG A 26 20.95 -5.00 6.37
N ALA A 27 20.41 -3.79 6.18
CA ALA A 27 20.67 -2.99 4.98
C ALA A 27 22.14 -2.52 4.92
N GLY A 28 22.73 -2.18 6.07
CA GLY A 28 24.15 -1.83 6.19
C GLY A 28 25.06 -3.00 5.79
N ASP A 29 24.78 -4.19 6.31
CA ASP A 29 25.57 -5.40 6.02
C ASP A 29 25.51 -5.81 4.54
N ALA A 30 24.35 -5.66 3.89
CA ALA A 30 24.18 -5.97 2.47
C ALA A 30 24.98 -5.01 1.56
N ILE A 31 25.02 -3.72 1.91
CA ILE A 31 25.80 -2.71 1.18
C ILE A 31 27.30 -2.93 1.38
N GLN A 32 27.71 -3.32 2.59
CA GLN A 32 29.10 -3.60 2.91
C GLN A 32 29.60 -4.84 2.16
N MET A 33 28.80 -5.91 2.13
CA MET A 33 29.13 -7.14 1.39
C MET A 33 29.22 -6.93 -0.13
N ALA A 34 28.42 -6.00 -0.69
CA ALA A 34 28.46 -5.61 -2.10
C ALA A 34 29.74 -4.81 -2.45
N LYS A 35 30.21 -3.95 -1.54
CA LYS A 35 31.48 -3.23 -1.68
C LYS A 35 32.68 -4.16 -1.63
N ASP A 36 32.62 -5.19 -0.79
CA ASP A 36 33.73 -6.11 -0.57
C ASP A 36 33.87 -7.17 -1.69
N ASN A 37 32.83 -7.37 -2.52
CA ASN A 37 32.85 -8.36 -3.62
C ASN A 37 32.21 -7.84 -4.93
N PRO A 38 32.79 -6.81 -5.59
CA PRO A 38 32.19 -6.13 -6.74
C PRO A 38 32.01 -7.04 -7.98
N TRP A 39 32.84 -8.06 -8.14
CA TRP A 39 32.75 -9.01 -9.26
C TRP A 39 31.64 -10.08 -9.08
N LYS A 40 31.12 -10.26 -7.86
CA LYS A 40 29.96 -11.12 -7.58
C LYS A 40 28.63 -10.37 -7.69
N ALA A 41 28.64 -9.03 -7.63
CA ALA A 41 27.44 -8.21 -7.77
C ALA A 41 26.75 -8.37 -9.14
N GLY A 42 27.53 -8.54 -10.23
CA GLY A 42 26.98 -8.79 -11.56
C GLY A 42 26.33 -10.17 -11.74
N ALA A 43 26.72 -11.16 -10.94
CA ALA A 43 26.18 -12.53 -10.99
C ALA A 43 24.91 -12.70 -10.12
N LEU A 44 24.60 -11.76 -9.22
CA LEU A 44 23.39 -11.83 -8.40
C LEU A 44 22.11 -11.57 -9.21
N ALA A 45 22.20 -10.77 -10.29
CA ALA A 45 21.07 -10.53 -11.19
C ALA A 45 20.60 -11.81 -11.91
N THR A 46 21.51 -12.73 -12.23
CA THR A 46 21.17 -13.97 -12.96
C THR A 46 20.77 -15.12 -12.03
N VAL A 47 21.31 -15.18 -10.81
CA VAL A 47 20.98 -16.23 -9.84
C VAL A 47 19.62 -16.01 -9.17
N LEU A 48 19.18 -14.75 -9.02
CA LEU A 48 17.84 -14.41 -8.51
C LEU A 48 16.71 -14.85 -9.46
N LEU A 49 16.98 -14.93 -10.77
CA LEU A 49 16.03 -15.39 -11.80
C LEU A 49 16.02 -16.92 -11.98
N GLY A 50 17.11 -17.62 -11.66
CA GLY A 50 17.34 -18.99 -12.13
C GLY A 50 17.16 -20.13 -11.12
N THR A 51 17.19 -19.89 -9.80
CA THR A 51 17.27 -21.00 -8.81
C THR A 51 16.05 -21.07 -7.87
N LYS A 52 15.69 -22.29 -7.48
CA LYS A 52 14.57 -22.61 -6.57
C LYS A 52 14.68 -21.87 -5.22
N THR A 53 15.90 -21.57 -4.78
CA THR A 53 16.24 -20.81 -3.56
C THR A 53 16.20 -19.29 -3.75
N GLY A 54 16.58 -18.77 -4.93
CA GLY A 54 16.39 -17.35 -5.27
C GLY A 54 14.90 -16.97 -5.33
N ARG A 55 14.06 -17.88 -5.82
CA ARG A 55 12.60 -17.75 -5.84
C ARG A 55 11.96 -17.78 -4.44
N SER A 56 12.59 -18.45 -3.46
CA SER A 56 12.10 -18.50 -2.07
C SER A 56 12.53 -17.29 -1.24
N ILE A 57 13.66 -16.64 -1.57
CA ILE A 57 14.08 -15.40 -0.92
C ILE A 57 13.35 -14.19 -1.51
N ALA A 58 13.11 -14.16 -2.83
CA ALA A 58 12.21 -13.18 -3.45
C ALA A 58 10.73 -13.40 -3.09
N GLY A 59 10.37 -14.60 -2.60
CA GLY A 59 8.99 -14.97 -2.27
C GLY A 59 8.55 -14.68 -0.83
N ASN A 60 9.47 -14.39 0.10
CA ASN A 60 9.16 -14.25 1.53
C ASN A 60 9.84 -13.04 2.21
N ALA A 61 10.37 -12.08 1.45
CA ALA A 61 11.04 -10.91 2.02
C ALA A 61 10.50 -9.62 1.41
N LEU A 62 9.33 -9.20 1.89
CA LEU A 62 9.05 -7.84 2.30
C LEU A 62 7.74 -7.91 3.09
N THR A 63 7.81 -7.62 4.38
CA THR A 63 6.70 -7.02 5.12
C THR A 63 6.34 -5.73 4.39
N ILE A 64 5.52 -5.87 3.34
CA ILE A 64 5.05 -4.75 2.55
C ILE A 64 4.18 -3.92 3.50
N GLY A 65 4.75 -2.82 3.97
CA GLY A 65 4.02 -1.84 4.74
C GLY A 65 2.85 -1.29 3.94
N GLY A 66 1.76 -0.91 4.60
CA GLY A 66 0.51 -0.48 3.95
C GLY A 66 0.74 0.51 2.79
N LEU A 67 1.61 1.51 2.96
CA LEU A 67 1.92 2.47 1.89
C LEU A 67 2.74 1.92 0.74
N ALA A 68 3.78 1.12 1.02
CA ALA A 68 4.61 0.54 -0.03
C ALA A 68 3.79 -0.44 -0.89
N ALA A 69 2.80 -1.11 -0.29
CA ALA A 69 1.80 -1.89 -0.99
C ALA A 69 0.97 -1.02 -1.94
N ILE A 70 0.41 0.08 -1.42
CA ILE A 70 -0.41 1.02 -2.21
C ILE A 70 0.39 1.55 -3.40
N ALA A 71 1.61 2.04 -3.16
CA ALA A 71 2.46 2.61 -4.21
C ALA A 71 2.88 1.56 -5.24
N GLY A 72 3.28 0.36 -4.80
CA GLY A 72 3.69 -0.72 -5.70
C GLY A 72 2.56 -1.28 -6.55
N LEU A 73 1.37 -1.48 -5.96
CA LEU A 73 0.18 -1.96 -6.67
C LEU A 73 -0.35 -0.89 -7.64
N GLY A 74 -0.42 0.37 -7.20
CA GLY A 74 -0.80 1.50 -8.03
C GLY A 74 0.14 1.66 -9.23
N TYR A 75 1.45 1.62 -9.00
CA TYR A 75 2.45 1.66 -10.07
C TYR A 75 2.31 0.48 -11.04
N GLN A 76 2.14 -0.74 -10.54
CA GLN A 76 1.98 -1.92 -11.39
C GLN A 76 0.72 -1.80 -12.29
N ALA A 77 -0.41 -1.42 -11.71
CA ALA A 77 -1.65 -1.21 -12.46
C ALA A 77 -1.48 -0.13 -13.53
N TYR A 78 -0.92 1.02 -13.13
CA TYR A 78 -0.69 2.15 -14.02
C TYR A 78 0.26 1.82 -15.18
N LYS A 79 1.37 1.13 -14.89
CA LYS A 79 2.33 0.69 -15.91
C LYS A 79 1.68 -0.27 -16.92
N ASN A 80 0.89 -1.23 -16.44
CA ASN A 80 0.23 -2.21 -17.31
C ASN A 80 -0.83 -1.54 -18.21
N TYR A 81 -1.58 -0.58 -17.64
CA TYR A 81 -2.51 0.27 -18.39
C TYR A 81 -1.79 1.08 -19.48
N GLN A 82 -0.71 1.78 -19.13
CA GLN A 82 0.07 2.54 -20.11
C GLN A 82 0.68 1.65 -21.21
N ALA A 83 1.02 0.41 -20.89
CA ALA A 83 1.54 -0.55 -21.85
C ALA A 83 0.46 -1.16 -22.77
N GLY A 84 -0.83 -0.78 -22.60
CA GLY A 84 -1.94 -1.31 -23.39
C GLY A 84 -2.22 -2.79 -23.14
N GLN A 85 -1.82 -3.30 -21.96
CA GLN A 85 -2.11 -4.68 -21.58
C GLN A 85 -3.58 -4.83 -21.21
N ALA A 86 -4.12 -6.05 -21.27
CA ALA A 86 -5.43 -6.31 -20.69
C ALA A 86 -5.33 -6.32 -19.15
N PRO A 87 -6.38 -5.90 -18.42
CA PRO A 87 -6.48 -6.12 -16.99
C PRO A 87 -6.31 -7.61 -16.65
N ALA A 88 -5.58 -7.91 -15.59
CA ALA A 88 -5.35 -9.30 -15.18
C ALA A 88 -6.66 -9.93 -14.72
N THR A 89 -7.09 -11.03 -15.35
CA THR A 89 -8.23 -11.81 -14.87
C THR A 89 -7.79 -12.69 -13.69
N PRO A 90 -8.52 -12.71 -12.57
CA PRO A 90 -8.31 -13.70 -11.52
C PRO A 90 -8.41 -15.10 -12.15
N SER A 91 -7.40 -15.94 -11.93
CA SER A 91 -7.33 -17.30 -12.49
C SER A 91 -7.22 -18.30 -11.36
N ASP A 92 -7.86 -19.46 -11.51
CA ASP A 92 -7.77 -20.62 -10.59
C ASP A 92 -6.39 -21.30 -10.62
N ALA A 93 -5.51 -20.91 -11.54
CA ALA A 93 -4.10 -21.31 -11.47
C ALA A 93 -3.43 -20.64 -10.26
N PRO A 94 -2.62 -21.36 -9.46
CA PRO A 94 -1.94 -20.76 -8.31
C PRO A 94 -1.20 -19.52 -8.80
N PRO A 95 -1.50 -18.33 -8.24
CA PRO A 95 -0.96 -17.09 -8.76
C PRO A 95 0.56 -17.21 -8.73
N PRO A 96 1.29 -16.72 -9.75
CA PRO A 96 2.69 -16.42 -9.52
C PRO A 96 2.70 -15.54 -8.27
N LYS A 97 3.49 -15.91 -7.25
CA LYS A 97 3.70 -15.08 -6.06
C LYS A 97 4.38 -13.79 -6.53
N THR A 98 3.62 -12.88 -7.10
CA THR A 98 4.05 -11.55 -7.49
C THR A 98 4.19 -10.80 -6.17
N ALA A 99 5.39 -10.88 -5.61
CA ALA A 99 5.80 -9.95 -4.59
C ALA A 99 5.52 -8.54 -5.14
N VAL A 100 4.78 -7.73 -4.37
CA VAL A 100 4.60 -6.33 -4.71
C VAL A 100 5.98 -5.70 -4.68
N LEU A 101 6.50 -5.39 -5.87
CA LEU A 101 7.81 -4.77 -5.98
C LEU A 101 7.67 -3.28 -5.66
N PRO A 102 8.60 -2.69 -4.90
CA PRO A 102 8.61 -1.25 -4.73
C PRO A 102 8.74 -0.58 -6.11
N PRO A 103 8.03 0.55 -6.33
CA PRO A 103 8.12 1.27 -7.58
C PRO A 103 9.55 1.81 -7.81
N PRO A 104 10.00 1.97 -9.07
CA PRO A 104 11.28 2.61 -9.36
C PRO A 104 11.37 3.99 -8.70
N ALA A 105 12.55 4.32 -8.16
CA ALA A 105 12.74 5.54 -7.37
C ALA A 105 12.52 6.84 -8.17
N ASP A 106 12.71 6.77 -9.47
CA ASP A 106 12.52 7.83 -10.46
C ASP A 106 11.09 7.90 -11.03
N SER A 107 10.23 6.95 -10.68
CA SER A 107 8.81 6.99 -11.07
C SER A 107 8.00 7.95 -10.20
N GLY A 108 6.83 8.38 -10.69
CA GLY A 108 5.88 9.20 -9.92
C GLY A 108 5.29 8.51 -8.67
N PHE A 109 5.59 7.22 -8.45
CA PHE A 109 5.23 6.43 -7.27
C PHE A 109 6.43 6.17 -6.35
N GLY A 110 7.64 6.56 -6.77
CA GLY A 110 8.89 6.30 -6.03
C GLY A 110 8.94 7.03 -4.69
N ALA A 111 9.84 6.60 -3.79
CA ALA A 111 9.97 7.12 -2.42
C ALA A 111 10.24 8.64 -2.33
N ALA A 112 10.74 9.26 -3.40
CA ALA A 112 11.00 10.70 -3.50
C ALA A 112 9.85 11.49 -4.16
N SER A 113 8.79 10.82 -4.61
CA SER A 113 7.66 11.46 -5.30
C SER A 113 6.76 12.25 -4.34
N PRO A 114 5.97 13.22 -4.85
CA PRO A 114 4.93 13.91 -4.07
C PRO A 114 3.87 12.96 -3.50
N ALA A 115 3.64 11.82 -4.16
CA ALA A 115 2.77 10.75 -3.71
C ALA A 115 3.32 10.06 -2.43
N GLN A 116 4.61 10.20 -2.16
CA GLN A 116 5.21 9.72 -0.91
C GLN A 116 5.45 10.86 0.09
N SER A 117 4.81 12.02 -0.05
CA SER A 117 4.90 13.10 0.96
C SER A 117 4.12 12.76 2.23
N ASN A 118 4.56 13.26 3.39
CA ASN A 118 3.86 13.02 4.67
C ASN A 118 2.39 13.47 4.63
N GLU A 119 2.11 14.59 3.97
CA GLU A 119 0.76 15.12 3.82
C GLU A 119 -0.12 14.19 2.97
N PHE A 120 0.40 13.68 1.86
CA PHE A 120 -0.37 12.76 1.02
C PHE A 120 -0.58 11.39 1.69
N VAL A 121 0.39 10.92 2.47
CA VAL A 121 0.22 9.72 3.30
C VAL A 121 -0.97 9.86 4.27
N LEU A 122 -1.15 11.03 4.88
CA LEU A 122 -2.33 11.29 5.71
C LEU A 122 -3.63 11.22 4.91
N VAL A 123 -3.61 11.71 3.67
CA VAL A 123 -4.75 11.63 2.75
C VAL A 123 -5.08 10.17 2.42
N LEU A 124 -4.07 9.32 2.18
CA LEU A 124 -4.27 7.89 1.96
C LEU A 124 -4.91 7.21 3.18
N ILE A 125 -4.42 7.51 4.38
CA ILE A 125 -5.03 6.98 5.62
C ILE A 125 -6.49 7.42 5.75
N ARG A 126 -6.80 8.69 5.45
CA ARG A 126 -8.18 9.19 5.45
C ARG A 126 -9.05 8.49 4.41
N ALA A 127 -8.53 8.24 3.22
CA ALA A 127 -9.24 7.51 2.16
C ALA A 127 -9.54 6.06 2.58
N MET A 128 -8.61 5.40 3.27
CA MET A 128 -8.85 4.07 3.85
C MET A 128 -9.93 4.12 4.94
N ILE A 129 -9.86 5.06 5.87
CA ILE A 129 -10.90 5.23 6.91
C ILE A 129 -12.26 5.53 6.27
N ALA A 130 -12.29 6.41 5.26
CA ALA A 130 -13.48 6.74 4.50
C ALA A 130 -14.10 5.51 3.85
N ALA A 131 -13.30 4.68 3.19
CA ALA A 131 -13.73 3.42 2.58
C ALA A 131 -14.28 2.45 3.64
N ALA A 132 -13.57 2.25 4.74
CA ALA A 132 -14.00 1.35 5.82
C ALA A 132 -15.35 1.74 6.45
N LYS A 133 -15.66 3.04 6.50
CA LYS A 133 -16.95 3.53 7.02
C LYS A 133 -18.14 3.24 6.10
N VAL A 134 -17.92 2.95 4.81
CA VAL A 134 -18.99 2.71 3.83
C VAL A 134 -19.76 1.44 4.14
N ASP A 135 -19.07 0.42 4.64
CA ASP A 135 -19.67 -0.85 5.06
C ASP A 135 -20.59 -0.67 6.29
N GLY A 136 -20.50 0.48 6.98
CA GLY A 136 -21.44 0.86 8.04
C GLY A 136 -21.28 0.08 9.35
N HIS A 137 -20.29 -0.80 9.46
CA HIS A 137 -20.04 -1.62 10.65
C HIS A 137 -19.30 -0.89 11.78
N ILE A 138 -18.63 0.24 11.50
CA ILE A 138 -17.91 1.00 12.54
C ILE A 138 -18.90 1.73 13.45
N ASP A 139 -19.45 0.99 14.40
CA ASP A 139 -20.20 1.52 15.53
C ASP A 139 -19.26 1.99 16.66
N ASP A 140 -19.82 2.60 17.70
CA ASP A 140 -19.06 3.12 18.83
C ASP A 140 -18.26 2.03 19.57
N GLY A 141 -18.71 0.76 19.53
CA GLY A 141 -18.05 -0.38 20.12
C GLY A 141 -16.84 -0.86 19.30
N GLU A 142 -17.01 -1.00 17.98
CA GLU A 142 -15.90 -1.28 17.07
C GLU A 142 -14.86 -0.16 17.11
N ARG A 143 -15.31 1.09 17.19
CA ARG A 143 -14.43 2.25 17.37
C ARG A 143 -13.59 2.15 18.64
N ALA A 144 -14.18 1.78 19.77
CA ALA A 144 -13.44 1.57 21.01
C ALA A 144 -12.40 0.43 20.88
N LEU A 145 -12.77 -0.67 20.21
CA LEU A 145 -11.86 -1.79 19.96
C LEU A 145 -10.69 -1.41 19.04
N ILE A 146 -10.94 -0.61 18.00
CA ILE A 146 -9.88 -0.08 17.13
C ILE A 146 -8.93 0.81 17.93
N LEU A 147 -9.46 1.70 18.78
CA LEU A 147 -8.64 2.57 19.63
C LEU A 147 -7.80 1.79 20.63
N ASP A 148 -8.34 0.73 21.24
CA ASP A 148 -7.59 -0.11 22.16
C ASP A 148 -6.50 -0.92 21.45
N LYS A 149 -6.74 -1.39 20.22
CA LYS A 149 -5.69 -1.99 19.38
C LYS A 149 -4.59 -0.99 19.01
N ILE A 150 -4.94 0.26 18.70
CA ILE A 150 -3.98 1.34 18.40
C ILE A 150 -3.12 1.64 19.63
N LYS A 151 -3.72 1.74 20.82
CA LYS A 151 -2.98 1.91 22.08
C LYS A 151 -2.06 0.72 22.38
N ALA A 152 -2.55 -0.50 22.14
CA ALA A 152 -1.78 -1.73 22.37
C ALA A 152 -0.60 -1.88 21.39
N ALA A 153 -0.69 -1.31 20.20
CA ALA A 153 0.36 -1.32 19.18
C ALA A 153 1.46 -0.24 19.40
N ASP A 154 1.49 0.42 20.57
CA ASP A 154 2.40 1.53 20.91
C ASP A 154 2.50 2.61 19.83
N VAL A 155 1.35 2.86 19.18
CA VAL A 155 1.22 3.92 18.19
C VAL A 155 1.24 5.24 18.94
N SER A 156 2.10 6.18 18.53
CA SER A 156 2.23 7.48 19.21
C SER A 156 0.87 8.17 19.46
N GLY A 157 0.70 8.84 20.61
CA GLY A 157 -0.60 9.41 21.00
C GLY A 157 -1.20 10.41 20.00
N GLU A 158 -0.37 11.10 19.22
CA GLU A 158 -0.82 12.00 18.14
C GLU A 158 -1.56 11.25 17.04
N ALA A 159 -1.15 10.03 16.74
CA ALA A 159 -1.74 9.18 15.72
C ALA A 159 -3.09 8.60 16.09
N ALA A 160 -3.18 8.13 17.34
CA ALA A 160 -4.44 7.64 17.90
C ALA A 160 -5.46 8.78 17.86
N THR A 161 -5.05 9.99 18.25
CA THR A 161 -5.88 11.19 18.18
C THR A 161 -6.27 11.54 16.74
N PHE A 162 -5.35 11.38 15.78
CA PHE A 162 -5.65 11.58 14.35
C PHE A 162 -6.72 10.60 13.88
N ILE A 163 -6.50 9.29 14.04
CA ILE A 163 -7.41 8.24 13.58
C ILE A 163 -8.77 8.38 14.27
N GLU A 164 -8.76 8.68 15.57
CA GLU A 164 -9.97 8.96 16.34
C GLU A 164 -10.78 10.08 15.68
N ARG A 165 -10.16 11.25 15.46
CA ARG A 165 -10.86 12.38 14.84
C ARG A 165 -11.44 12.02 13.46
N GLU A 166 -10.70 11.31 12.62
CA GLU A 166 -11.19 10.93 11.28
C GLU A 166 -12.35 9.91 11.38
N LEU A 167 -12.36 9.03 12.39
CA LEU A 167 -13.45 8.09 12.62
C LEU A 167 -14.74 8.77 13.12
N SER A 168 -14.66 9.86 13.88
CA SER A 168 -15.86 10.57 14.38
C SER A 168 -16.41 11.62 13.42
N GLN A 169 -15.63 12.04 12.42
CA GLN A 169 -16.07 13.05 11.47
C GLN A 169 -16.79 12.42 10.28
N PRO A 170 -17.81 13.08 9.69
CA PRO A 170 -18.37 12.66 8.41
C PRO A 170 -17.29 12.58 7.33
N THR A 171 -17.43 11.63 6.40
CA THR A 171 -16.47 11.47 5.30
C THR A 171 -16.61 12.63 4.31
N ASP A 172 -15.52 13.35 4.06
CA ASP A 172 -15.43 14.41 3.05
C ASP A 172 -14.69 13.91 1.80
N ILE A 173 -15.45 13.39 0.84
CA ILE A 173 -14.90 12.85 -0.42
C ILE A 173 -14.27 13.97 -1.27
N ASP A 174 -14.82 15.17 -1.22
CA ASP A 174 -14.34 16.28 -2.04
C ASP A 174 -12.95 16.74 -1.58
N ALA A 175 -12.70 16.75 -0.27
CA ALA A 175 -11.38 17.00 0.29
C ALA A 175 -10.35 15.92 -0.11
N LEU A 176 -10.74 14.64 -0.12
CA LEU A 176 -9.87 13.54 -0.57
C LEU A 176 -9.48 13.71 -2.03
N VAL A 177 -10.46 13.98 -2.89
CA VAL A 177 -10.27 14.16 -4.34
C VAL A 177 -9.39 15.39 -4.62
N ALA A 178 -9.63 16.50 -3.94
CA ALA A 178 -8.86 17.74 -4.12
C ALA A 178 -7.39 17.59 -3.68
N ALA A 179 -7.11 16.71 -2.73
CA ALA A 179 -5.74 16.46 -2.25
C ALA A 179 -4.91 15.59 -3.21
N ALA A 180 -5.53 14.86 -4.14
CA ALA A 180 -4.86 14.06 -5.16
C ALA A 180 -4.61 14.87 -6.44
N ALA A 181 -3.55 15.68 -6.41
CA ALA A 181 -3.24 16.64 -7.48
C ALA A 181 -2.62 15.98 -8.73
N THR A 182 -1.79 14.95 -8.56
CA THR A 182 -1.15 14.23 -9.69
C THR A 182 -1.93 12.98 -10.08
N GLU A 183 -1.70 12.48 -11.30
CA GLU A 183 -2.33 11.23 -11.75
C GLU A 183 -1.94 10.04 -10.86
N GLU A 184 -0.67 9.97 -10.45
CA GLU A 184 -0.16 8.93 -9.56
C GLU A 184 -0.82 9.00 -8.17
N GLN A 185 -1.03 10.21 -7.64
CA GLN A 185 -1.77 10.40 -6.39
C GLN A 185 -3.22 9.92 -6.52
N ARG A 186 -3.88 10.19 -7.65
CA ARG A 186 -5.25 9.70 -7.87
C ARG A 186 -5.30 8.17 -7.95
N VAL A 187 -4.32 7.56 -8.60
CA VAL A 187 -4.16 6.10 -8.66
C VAL A 187 -3.92 5.53 -7.25
N GLU A 188 -2.99 6.08 -6.48
CA GLU A 188 -2.69 5.61 -5.11
C GLU A 188 -3.89 5.76 -4.18
N LEU A 189 -4.63 6.87 -4.28
CA LEU A 189 -5.82 7.12 -3.45
C LEU A 189 -6.95 6.12 -3.74
N TYR A 190 -7.20 5.82 -5.01
CA TYR A 190 -8.16 4.79 -5.40
C TYR A 190 -7.67 3.39 -4.96
N THR A 191 -6.38 3.10 -5.17
CA THR A 191 -5.77 1.82 -4.77
C THR A 191 -5.88 1.58 -3.27
N ALA A 192 -5.61 2.60 -2.44
CA ALA A 192 -5.76 2.54 -0.99
C ALA A 192 -7.21 2.25 -0.57
N SER A 193 -8.17 2.92 -1.21
CA SER A 193 -9.60 2.70 -0.96
C SER A 193 -10.02 1.27 -1.34
N ARG A 194 -9.66 0.81 -2.54
CA ARG A 194 -9.97 -0.55 -3.03
C ARG A 194 -9.28 -1.65 -2.21
N LEU A 195 -8.09 -1.39 -1.65
CA LEU A 195 -7.44 -2.32 -0.73
C LEU A 195 -8.20 -2.46 0.60
N THR A 196 -8.88 -1.40 1.04
CA THR A 196 -9.52 -1.37 2.35
C THR A 196 -10.83 -2.14 2.39
N ILE A 197 -11.61 -2.14 1.31
CA ILE A 197 -12.93 -2.78 1.24
C ILE A 197 -12.99 -3.83 0.13
N GLU A 198 -13.95 -4.76 0.23
CA GLU A 198 -14.38 -5.57 -0.91
C GLU A 198 -15.65 -4.98 -1.50
N PRO A 199 -15.79 -4.86 -2.82
CA PRO A 199 -17.00 -4.34 -3.43
C PRO A 199 -18.13 -5.38 -3.47
N ASP A 200 -18.40 -6.04 -2.35
CA ASP A 200 -19.40 -7.11 -2.23
C ASP A 200 -20.81 -6.54 -2.00
N SER A 201 -20.91 -5.38 -1.36
CA SER A 201 -22.16 -4.64 -1.22
C SER A 201 -22.34 -3.56 -2.29
N ARG A 202 -23.60 -3.19 -2.55
CA ARG A 202 -23.91 -2.04 -3.43
C ARG A 202 -23.37 -0.71 -2.88
N ALA A 203 -23.27 -0.57 -1.57
CA ALA A 203 -22.76 0.65 -0.93
C ALA A 203 -21.27 0.81 -1.21
N GLU A 204 -20.48 -0.25 -0.98
CA GLU A 204 -19.03 -0.29 -1.24
C GLU A 204 -18.72 -0.09 -2.72
N ARG A 205 -19.49 -0.75 -3.60
CA ARG A 205 -19.33 -0.53 -5.04
C ARG A 205 -19.66 0.90 -5.45
N GLY A 206 -20.80 1.42 -4.98
CA GLY A 206 -21.19 2.81 -5.27
C GLY A 206 -20.17 3.84 -4.77
N TYR A 207 -19.52 3.59 -3.63
CA TYR A 207 -18.44 4.43 -3.13
C TYR A 207 -17.22 4.43 -4.06
N LEU A 208 -16.77 3.25 -4.50
CA LEU A 208 -15.62 3.13 -5.40
C LEU A 208 -15.91 3.76 -6.76
N ASP A 209 -17.10 3.52 -7.32
CA ASP A 209 -17.50 4.13 -8.60
C ASP A 209 -17.58 5.67 -8.49
N LEU A 210 -18.14 6.19 -7.38
CA LEU A 210 -18.14 7.62 -7.11
C LEU A 210 -16.71 8.17 -7.00
N LEU A 211 -15.85 7.49 -6.26
CA LEU A 211 -14.47 7.93 -6.05
C LEU A 211 -13.70 7.96 -7.37
N ALA A 212 -13.79 6.89 -8.18
CA ALA A 212 -13.17 6.81 -9.50
C ALA A 212 -13.62 7.96 -10.42
N GLY A 213 -14.94 8.20 -10.47
CA GLY A 213 -15.51 9.29 -11.27
C GLY A 213 -15.07 10.68 -10.80
N ARG A 214 -14.99 10.92 -9.48
CA ARG A 214 -14.56 12.21 -8.92
C ARG A 214 -13.06 12.46 -9.11
N LEU A 215 -12.25 11.41 -9.07
CA LEU A 215 -10.82 11.45 -9.42
C LEU A 215 -10.60 11.59 -10.94
N GLY A 216 -11.62 11.36 -11.77
CA GLY A 216 -11.46 11.38 -13.23
C GLY A 216 -10.51 10.31 -13.73
N LEU A 217 -10.51 9.14 -13.09
CA LEU A 217 -9.74 7.97 -13.56
C LEU A 217 -10.46 7.35 -14.78
N PRO A 218 -9.74 7.04 -15.87
CA PRO A 218 -10.32 6.30 -16.99
C PRO A 218 -10.80 4.91 -16.54
N ASP A 219 -11.95 4.46 -17.03
CA ASP A 219 -12.54 3.15 -16.67
C ASP A 219 -11.54 2.00 -16.87
N ALA A 220 -10.80 2.00 -17.98
CA ALA A 220 -9.77 0.99 -18.23
C ALA A 220 -8.65 0.99 -17.17
N LEU A 221 -8.25 2.17 -16.67
CA LEU A 221 -7.26 2.25 -15.59
C LEU A 221 -7.85 1.75 -14.26
N VAL A 222 -9.13 2.04 -13.99
CA VAL A 222 -9.84 1.50 -12.83
C VAL A 222 -9.84 -0.03 -12.87
N ASP A 223 -10.17 -0.63 -14.01
CA ASP A 223 -10.14 -2.09 -14.20
C ASP A 223 -8.75 -2.68 -13.92
N HIS A 224 -7.68 -2.01 -14.36
CA HIS A 224 -6.31 -2.43 -14.04
C HIS A 224 -6.01 -2.37 -12.54
N ILE A 225 -6.44 -1.32 -11.84
CA ILE A 225 -6.22 -1.18 -10.40
C ILE A 225 -6.99 -2.28 -9.66
N GLU A 226 -8.26 -2.50 -10.00
CA GLU A 226 -9.08 -3.52 -9.36
C GLU A 226 -8.55 -4.94 -9.59
N ALA A 227 -8.14 -5.25 -10.81
CA ALA A 227 -7.49 -6.52 -11.15
C ALA A 227 -6.21 -6.74 -10.34
N THR A 228 -5.37 -5.71 -10.25
CA THR A 228 -4.08 -5.76 -9.55
C THR A 228 -4.28 -5.94 -8.04
N VAL A 229 -5.22 -5.19 -7.44
CA VAL A 229 -5.54 -5.32 -6.00
C VAL A 229 -6.18 -6.68 -5.69
N SER A 230 -7.13 -7.13 -6.51
CA SER A 230 -7.79 -8.43 -6.29
C SER A 230 -6.79 -9.59 -6.35
N SER A 231 -5.87 -9.57 -7.32
CA SER A 231 -4.79 -10.57 -7.43
C SER A 231 -3.87 -10.57 -6.21
N ALA A 232 -3.57 -9.39 -5.67
CA ALA A 232 -2.73 -9.25 -4.49
C ALA A 232 -3.41 -9.80 -3.23
N LYS A 233 -4.71 -9.57 -3.05
CA LYS A 233 -5.48 -10.08 -1.90
C LYS A 233 -5.61 -11.61 -1.87
N ILE A 234 -5.65 -12.26 -3.04
CA ILE A 234 -5.65 -13.74 -3.15
C ILE A 234 -4.30 -14.35 -2.72
N SER A 235 -3.21 -13.56 -2.81
CA SER A 235 -1.85 -14.04 -2.55
C SER A 235 -1.38 -13.85 -1.10
N LEU A 236 -2.18 -13.14 -0.27
CA LEU A 236 -1.95 -12.89 1.16
C LEU A 236 -2.61 -13.98 2.02
#